data_AF-A0ABD2UIT2-F1
#
_entry.id   AF-A0ABD2UIT2-F1
#
_cell.length_a   1.000
_cell.length_b   1.000
_cell.length_c   1.000
_cell.angle_alpha   90.00
_cell.angle_beta   90.00
_cell.angle_gamma   90.00
#
_symmetry.space_group_name_H-M   'P 1'
#
loop_
_entity.id
_entity.type
_entity.pdbx_description
1 polymer ?
#
loop_
_entity_poly.entity_id
_entity_poly.type
_entity_poly.pdbx_seq_one_letter_code
_entity_poly.pdbx_strand_id
1 'polypeptide(L)'
;MRAKTVSYARELRRRTVRRFLKDLGSEKEAIESAIKHMYSPDLKSGWGIHVVQELKLLAKKDDREVLESSISELVHLGMQRELAAESIYKERCVAVDDGPSWAKYMSISGSHDDEYDIITLQYTEEGLLTVDENIDGHAAAFGDDIAIECLATEFKREIFVVQAHGSDAMVDEENCVFFFPHRPKCEICEPHFFLFMKGTGWCGAGADHYEPLIASPSAYVSQERVALVL
;
A
#
# COMPACT_ATOMS: atom_id res chain seq x y z
N MET A 1 14.54 -5.96 -21.98
CA MET A 1 13.29 -6.41 -21.33
C MET A 1 12.93 -5.56 -20.12
N ARG A 2 13.86 -5.35 -19.16
CA ARG A 2 13.66 -4.55 -17.92
C ARG A 2 13.08 -3.14 -18.12
N ALA A 3 13.59 -2.36 -19.08
CA ALA A 3 13.10 -1.00 -19.35
C ALA A 3 11.63 -0.95 -19.85
N LYS A 4 11.19 -1.95 -20.63
CA LYS A 4 9.78 -2.04 -21.06
C LYS A 4 8.87 -2.32 -19.87
N THR A 5 9.25 -3.26 -19.00
CA THR A 5 8.48 -3.62 -17.80
C THR A 5 8.32 -2.45 -16.83
N VAL A 6 9.38 -1.66 -16.61
CA VAL A 6 9.32 -0.44 -15.77
C VAL A 6 8.37 0.60 -16.36
N SER A 7 8.40 0.79 -17.69
CA SER A 7 7.47 1.69 -18.38
C SER A 7 6.01 1.24 -18.24
N TYR A 8 5.73 -0.06 -18.28
CA TYR A 8 4.37 -0.59 -18.09
C TYR A 8 3.88 -0.44 -16.65
N ALA A 9 4.73 -0.69 -15.65
CA ALA A 9 4.36 -0.53 -14.25
C ALA A 9 4.01 0.94 -13.91
N ARG A 10 4.81 1.89 -14.40
CA ARG A 10 4.54 3.32 -14.21
C ARG A 10 3.23 3.75 -14.88
N GLU A 11 2.97 3.28 -16.09
CA GLU A 11 1.71 3.59 -16.77
C GLU A 11 0.50 2.96 -16.08
N LEU A 12 0.63 1.73 -15.56
CA LEU A 12 -0.42 1.08 -14.79
C LEU A 12 -0.79 1.90 -13.56
N ARG A 13 0.20 2.33 -12.76
CA ARG A 13 -0.02 3.22 -11.60
C ARG A 13 -0.75 4.51 -12.00
N ARG A 14 -0.32 5.16 -13.08
CA ARG A 14 -0.97 6.38 -13.59
C ARG A 14 -2.42 6.16 -13.98
N ARG A 15 -2.74 5.01 -14.60
CA ARG A 15 -4.13 4.65 -14.93
C ARG A 15 -4.95 4.41 -13.67
N THR A 16 -4.41 3.71 -12.69
CA THR A 16 -5.05 3.51 -11.37
C THR A 16 -5.36 4.84 -10.70
N VAL A 17 -4.39 5.74 -10.59
CA VAL A 17 -4.59 7.06 -9.96
C VAL A 17 -5.62 7.89 -10.72
N ARG A 18 -5.56 7.91 -12.05
CA ARG A 18 -6.55 8.64 -12.87
C ARG A 18 -7.96 8.07 -12.68
N ARG A 19 -8.08 6.74 -12.58
CA ARG A 19 -9.35 6.07 -12.34
C ARG A 19 -9.90 6.43 -10.96
N PHE A 20 -9.07 6.32 -9.93
CA PHE A 20 -9.42 6.72 -8.56
C PHE A 20 -9.98 8.13 -8.50
N LEU A 21 -9.26 9.12 -9.06
CA LEU A 21 -9.68 10.52 -9.04
C LEU A 21 -11.00 10.78 -9.79
N LYS A 22 -11.31 9.96 -10.80
CA LYS A 22 -12.59 10.03 -11.52
C LYS A 22 -13.74 9.45 -10.71
N ASP A 23 -13.47 8.40 -9.94
CA ASP A 23 -14.47 7.60 -9.25
C ASP A 23 -14.67 8.01 -7.78
N LEU A 24 -13.84 8.92 -7.24
CA LEU A 24 -13.89 9.42 -5.85
C LEU A 24 -15.24 10.04 -5.45
N GLY A 25 -16.16 10.29 -6.40
CA GLY A 25 -17.46 10.94 -6.26
C GLY A 25 -18.31 10.59 -5.02
N SER A 26 -19.36 9.79 -5.18
CA SER A 26 -20.41 9.63 -4.15
C SER A 26 -19.99 8.88 -2.88
N GLU A 27 -18.87 8.15 -2.92
CA GLU A 27 -18.34 7.34 -1.81
C GLU A 27 -17.14 8.01 -1.13
N LYS A 28 -16.92 9.30 -1.42
CA LYS A 28 -15.76 10.07 -0.97
C LYS A 28 -15.46 9.89 0.53
N GLU A 29 -16.46 10.08 1.38
CA GLU A 29 -16.28 10.06 2.84
C GLU A 29 -15.83 8.68 3.35
N ALA A 30 -16.40 7.60 2.80
CA ALA A 30 -16.02 6.24 3.17
C ALA A 30 -14.59 5.91 2.72
N ILE A 31 -14.24 6.33 1.49
CA ILE A 31 -12.90 6.15 0.93
C ILE A 31 -11.86 6.95 1.70
N GLU A 32 -12.12 8.22 2.02
CA GLU A 32 -11.21 9.07 2.80
C GLU A 32 -11.02 8.52 4.21
N SER A 33 -12.09 8.02 4.84
CA SER A 33 -12.00 7.33 6.12
C SER A 33 -11.10 6.08 6.02
N ALA A 34 -11.26 5.26 4.97
CA ALA A 34 -10.42 4.09 4.76
C ALA A 34 -8.94 4.47 4.54
N ILE A 35 -8.65 5.47 3.70
CA ILE A 35 -7.29 5.99 3.47
C ILE A 35 -6.66 6.42 4.79
N LYS A 36 -7.39 7.20 5.58
CA LYS A 36 -6.91 7.67 6.88
C LYS A 36 -6.58 6.51 7.82
N HIS A 37 -7.45 5.52 7.93
CA HIS A 37 -7.18 4.35 8.79
C HIS A 37 -5.96 3.54 8.33
N MET A 38 -5.71 3.46 7.02
CA MET A 38 -4.58 2.69 6.47
C MET A 38 -3.25 3.42 6.58
N TYR A 39 -3.23 4.73 6.31
CA TYR A 39 -1.98 5.47 6.08
C TYR A 39 -1.71 6.59 7.09
N SER A 40 -2.72 7.02 7.85
CA SER A 40 -2.60 8.03 8.90
C SER A 40 -3.49 7.68 10.11
N PRO A 41 -3.29 6.51 10.74
CA PRO A 41 -4.15 6.02 11.81
C PRO A 41 -4.10 6.91 13.06
N ASP A 42 -5.14 6.84 13.89
CA ASP A 42 -5.14 7.48 15.20
C ASP A 42 -4.28 6.69 16.19
N LEU A 43 -3.07 7.19 16.46
CA LEU A 43 -2.09 6.59 17.37
C LEU A 43 -2.56 6.51 18.83
N LYS A 44 -3.71 7.11 19.18
CA LYS A 44 -4.32 6.97 20.52
C LYS A 44 -5.20 5.73 20.64
N SER A 45 -5.48 5.03 19.54
CA SER A 45 -6.35 3.86 19.50
C SER A 45 -5.86 2.81 18.50
N GLY A 46 -6.57 1.70 18.34
CA GLY A 46 -6.27 0.70 17.30
C GLY A 46 -5.15 -0.31 17.61
N TRP A 47 -4.51 -0.24 18.78
CA TRP A 47 -3.42 -1.16 19.20
C TRP A 47 -3.85 -2.63 19.38
N GLY A 48 -5.16 -2.90 19.46
CA GLY A 48 -5.70 -4.27 19.50
C GLY A 48 -5.70 -4.99 18.14
N ILE A 49 -5.41 -4.28 17.04
CA ILE A 49 -5.33 -4.85 15.68
C ILE A 49 -3.90 -5.25 15.36
N HIS A 50 -2.93 -4.37 15.64
CA HIS A 50 -1.52 -4.63 15.44
C HIS A 50 -0.65 -3.82 16.42
N VAL A 51 0.50 -4.39 16.80
CA VAL A 51 1.43 -3.79 17.79
C VAL A 51 2.30 -2.67 17.21
N VAL A 52 2.38 -2.59 15.87
CA VAL A 52 3.02 -1.50 15.14
C VAL A 52 2.00 -0.80 14.24
N GLN A 53 1.97 0.52 14.29
CA GLN A 53 1.19 1.36 13.36
C GLN A 53 2.12 2.23 12.53
N GLU A 54 1.73 2.49 11.28
CA GLU A 54 2.53 3.28 10.35
C GLU A 54 1.79 4.55 9.93
N LEU A 55 2.49 5.68 9.98
CA LEU A 55 2.04 6.94 9.42
C LEU A 55 2.87 7.23 8.16
N LYS A 56 2.22 7.31 7.00
CA LYS A 56 2.84 7.65 5.72
C LYS A 56 2.77 9.15 5.49
N LEU A 57 3.93 9.74 5.19
CA LEU A 57 4.08 11.15 4.86
C LEU A 57 4.79 11.27 3.51
N LEU A 58 4.48 12.32 2.77
CA LEU A 58 5.09 12.61 1.47
C LEU A 58 6.01 13.82 1.60
N ALA A 59 7.31 13.59 1.48
CA ALA A 59 8.31 14.65 1.43
C ALA A 59 8.53 15.05 -0.02
N LYS A 60 8.37 16.34 -0.34
CA LYS A 60 8.70 16.83 -1.68
C LYS A 60 10.21 16.73 -1.87
N LYS A 61 10.66 16.18 -3.01
CA LYS A 61 12.10 15.99 -3.26
C LYS A 61 12.91 17.28 -3.21
N ASP A 62 12.33 18.35 -3.76
CA ASP A 62 12.94 19.69 -3.75
C ASP A 62 13.17 20.24 -2.33
N ASP A 63 12.42 19.75 -1.33
CA ASP A 63 12.47 20.24 0.04
C ASP A 63 13.40 19.39 0.94
N ARG A 64 13.99 18.30 0.44
CA ARG A 64 14.78 17.34 1.24
C ARG A 64 15.94 17.98 1.98
N GLU A 65 16.68 18.87 1.33
CA GLU A 65 17.80 19.58 1.97
C GLU A 65 17.34 20.49 3.12
N VAL A 66 16.20 21.18 2.93
CA VAL A 66 15.62 22.07 3.94
C VAL A 66 15.10 21.26 5.13
N LEU A 67 14.46 20.11 4.87
CA LEU A 67 14.01 19.19 5.92
C LEU A 67 15.18 18.70 6.77
N GLU A 68 16.25 18.19 6.15
CA GLU A 68 17.43 17.70 6.86
C GLU A 68 18.14 18.81 7.65
N SER A 69 18.21 20.03 7.09
CA SER A 69 18.76 21.20 7.80
C SER A 69 17.96 21.49 9.06
N SER A 70 16.62 21.50 8.98
CA SER A 70 15.76 21.76 10.14
C SER A 70 15.81 20.64 11.19
N ILE A 71 15.96 19.37 10.77
CA ILE A 71 16.21 18.26 11.69
C ILE A 71 17.55 18.46 12.41
N SER A 72 18.60 18.80 11.66
CA SER A 72 19.94 19.05 12.20
C SER A 72 19.97 20.22 13.20
N GLU A 73 19.18 21.27 12.96
CA GLU A 73 19.02 22.38 13.90
C GLU A 73 18.42 21.93 15.23
N LEU A 74 17.34 21.14 15.21
CA LEU A 74 16.73 20.60 16.44
C LEU A 74 17.68 19.64 17.18
N VAL A 75 18.44 18.83 16.45
CA VAL A 75 19.48 17.97 17.01
C VAL A 75 20.58 18.80 17.68
N HIS A 76 21.00 19.90 17.07
CA HIS A 76 21.99 20.81 17.65
C HIS A 76 21.49 21.48 18.94
N LEU A 77 20.18 21.68 19.07
CA LEU A 77 19.53 22.15 20.30
C LEU A 77 19.36 21.06 21.37
N GLY A 78 19.82 19.83 21.10
CA GLY A 78 19.85 18.72 22.05
C GLY A 78 18.70 17.73 21.92
N MET A 79 17.87 17.83 20.88
CA MET A 79 16.82 16.85 20.62
C MET A 79 17.42 15.54 20.06
N GLN A 80 16.82 14.39 20.39
CA GLN A 80 17.15 13.13 19.71
C GLN A 80 16.74 13.21 18.23
N ARG A 81 17.54 12.63 17.33
CA ARG A 81 17.33 12.75 15.87
C ARG A 81 15.95 12.25 15.46
N GLU A 82 15.51 11.14 16.02
CA GLU A 82 14.23 10.49 15.69
C GLU A 82 13.05 11.40 16.04
N LEU A 83 13.08 12.04 17.22
CA LEU A 83 12.04 12.99 17.66
C LEU A 83 12.09 14.30 16.85
N ALA A 84 13.29 14.76 16.49
CA ALA A 84 13.45 15.91 15.61
C ALA A 84 12.87 15.63 14.22
N ALA A 85 13.21 14.47 13.65
CA ALA A 85 12.67 14.00 12.37
C ALA A 85 11.16 13.85 12.42
N GLU A 86 10.62 13.21 13.46
CA GLU A 86 9.18 13.09 13.68
C GLU A 86 8.48 14.45 13.64
N SER A 87 9.01 15.41 14.40
CA SER A 87 8.45 16.76 14.49
C SER A 87 8.47 17.47 13.14
N ILE A 88 9.62 17.49 12.47
CA ILE A 88 9.79 18.20 11.19
C ILE A 88 8.96 17.54 10.09
N TYR A 89 8.95 16.20 10.02
CA TYR A 89 8.19 15.50 9.00
C TYR A 89 6.69 15.66 9.21
N LYS A 90 6.17 15.55 10.44
CA LYS A 90 4.74 15.80 10.71
C LYS A 90 4.31 17.24 10.43
N GLU A 91 5.19 18.21 10.66
CA GLU A 91 4.89 19.63 10.43
C GLU A 91 4.91 19.99 8.94
N ARG A 92 5.84 19.43 8.17
CA ARG A 92 6.18 19.94 6.84
C ARG A 92 5.88 19.00 5.68
N CYS A 93 5.74 17.70 5.93
CA CYS A 93 5.37 16.74 4.89
C CYS A 93 3.84 16.62 4.77
N VAL A 94 3.38 16.09 3.63
CA VAL A 94 1.95 15.87 3.41
C VAL A 94 1.57 14.50 3.98
N ALA A 95 0.66 14.46 4.95
CA ALA A 95 0.11 13.19 5.42
C ALA A 95 -0.75 12.54 4.33
N VAL A 96 -0.71 11.21 4.26
CA VAL A 96 -1.61 10.45 3.39
C VAL A 96 -2.88 10.15 4.18
N ASP A 97 -3.85 11.06 4.15
CA ASP A 97 -5.07 11.01 4.97
C ASP A 97 -6.37 11.34 4.22
N ASP A 98 -6.29 11.59 2.91
CA ASP A 98 -7.41 11.89 2.04
C ASP A 98 -7.20 11.38 0.60
N GLY A 99 -8.22 11.52 -0.26
CA GLY A 99 -8.12 11.08 -1.65
C GLY A 99 -6.98 11.74 -2.46
N PRO A 100 -6.86 13.08 -2.46
CA PRO A 100 -5.76 13.76 -3.14
C PRO A 100 -4.35 13.35 -2.69
N SER A 101 -4.13 13.20 -1.39
CA SER A 101 -2.83 12.75 -0.84
C SER A 101 -2.56 11.28 -1.17
N TRP A 102 -3.56 10.40 -1.13
CA TRP A 102 -3.44 9.02 -1.60
C TRP A 102 -3.09 8.95 -3.09
N ALA A 103 -3.68 9.81 -3.93
CA ALA A 103 -3.36 9.88 -5.35
C ALA A 103 -1.89 10.30 -5.60
N LYS A 104 -1.36 11.22 -4.78
CA LYS A 104 0.06 11.58 -4.81
C LYS A 104 0.93 10.40 -4.37
N TYR A 105 0.59 9.75 -3.26
CA TYR A 105 1.27 8.56 -2.75
C TYR A 105 1.35 7.48 -3.84
N MET A 106 0.21 7.06 -4.39
CA MET A 106 0.13 6.01 -5.41
C MET A 106 0.81 6.35 -6.75
N SER A 107 1.14 7.62 -6.98
CA SER A 107 1.93 8.04 -8.14
C SER A 107 3.43 7.76 -7.98
N ILE A 108 3.90 7.52 -6.75
CA ILE A 108 5.31 7.25 -6.45
C ILE A 108 5.68 5.84 -6.90
N SER A 109 6.72 5.76 -7.73
CA SER A 109 7.15 4.55 -8.42
C SER A 109 8.54 4.06 -8.01
N GLY A 110 9.21 4.76 -7.09
CA GLY A 110 10.60 4.50 -6.69
C GLY A 110 11.61 5.00 -7.73
N SER A 111 11.25 6.06 -8.45
CA SER A 111 12.01 6.64 -9.55
C SER A 111 12.51 8.02 -9.19
N HIS A 112 13.68 8.43 -9.72
CA HIS A 112 14.17 9.80 -9.57
C HIS A 112 13.19 10.85 -10.10
N ASP A 113 12.39 10.51 -11.12
CA ASP A 113 11.34 11.36 -11.70
C ASP A 113 10.14 11.61 -10.77
N ASP A 114 9.99 10.87 -9.67
CA ASP A 114 8.85 11.06 -8.75
C ASP A 114 8.96 12.41 -8.03
N GLU A 115 7.84 13.11 -7.85
CA GLU A 115 7.81 14.44 -7.20
C GLU A 115 8.03 14.37 -5.68
N TYR A 116 7.64 13.26 -5.07
CA TYR A 116 7.70 13.03 -3.62
C TYR A 116 8.44 11.73 -3.30
N ASP A 117 9.12 11.72 -2.17
CA ASP A 117 9.59 10.52 -1.48
C ASP A 117 8.60 10.14 -0.36
N ILE A 118 8.47 8.83 -0.10
CA ILE A 118 7.65 8.31 1.00
C ILE A 118 8.49 8.30 2.27
N ILE A 119 8.00 8.93 3.33
CA ILE A 119 8.53 8.81 4.69
C ILE A 119 7.54 7.95 5.49
N THR A 120 8.04 6.96 6.21
CA THR A 120 7.22 6.13 7.11
C THR A 120 7.66 6.34 8.55
N LEU A 121 6.74 6.82 9.38
CA LEU A 121 6.91 6.86 10.84
C LEU A 121 6.25 5.62 11.43
N GLN A 122 7.02 4.75 12.10
CA GLN A 122 6.51 3.53 12.73
C GLN A 122 6.37 3.75 14.23
N TYR A 123 5.21 3.41 14.79
CA TYR A 123 4.89 3.59 16.20
C TYR A 123 4.53 2.27 16.86
N THR A 124 4.88 2.15 18.13
CA THR A 124 4.24 1.23 19.07
C THR A 124 3.36 2.05 20.03
N GLU A 125 2.60 1.37 20.89
CA GLU A 125 1.82 2.05 21.94
C GLU A 125 2.70 2.92 22.86
N GLU A 126 3.99 2.61 22.98
CA GLU A 126 4.96 3.36 23.80
C GLU A 126 5.49 4.63 23.12
N GLY A 127 5.27 4.80 21.81
CA GLY A 127 5.74 5.96 21.05
C GLY A 127 6.41 5.59 19.73
N LEU A 128 7.14 6.55 19.16
CA LEU A 128 7.87 6.37 17.90
C LEU A 128 8.93 5.27 18.06
N LEU A 129 8.84 4.26 17.19
CA LEU A 129 9.79 3.16 17.13
C LEU A 129 10.95 3.48 16.18
N THR A 130 10.64 3.93 14.97
CA THR A 130 11.65 4.23 13.94
C THR A 130 11.08 5.13 12.83
N VAL A 131 11.99 5.71 12.06
CA VAL A 131 11.72 6.55 10.90
C VAL A 131 12.39 5.91 9.67
N ASP A 132 11.60 5.49 8.69
CA ASP A 132 12.11 5.16 7.35
C ASP A 132 12.02 6.41 6.48
N GLU A 133 13.19 6.98 6.20
CA GLU A 133 13.34 8.23 5.47
C GLU A 133 13.41 8.05 3.94
N ASN A 134 13.54 6.81 3.43
CA ASN A 134 13.70 6.51 2.00
C ASN A 134 14.63 7.48 1.27
N ILE A 135 15.81 7.77 1.84
CA ILE A 135 16.73 8.82 1.34
C ILE A 135 17.14 8.58 -0.11
N ASP A 136 17.25 7.32 -0.52
CA ASP A 136 17.61 6.95 -1.88
C ASP A 136 16.45 7.08 -2.89
N GLY A 137 15.22 7.34 -2.43
CA GLY A 137 14.05 7.53 -3.30
C GLY A 137 13.62 6.27 -4.06
N HIS A 138 14.00 5.08 -3.57
CA HIS A 138 13.74 3.80 -4.25
C HIS A 138 12.42 3.15 -3.84
N ALA A 139 11.81 3.58 -2.73
CA ALA A 139 10.51 3.07 -2.31
C ALA A 139 9.42 3.49 -3.30
N ALA A 140 8.58 2.52 -3.69
CA ALA A 140 7.37 2.76 -4.45
C ALA A 140 6.16 2.59 -3.54
N ALA A 141 5.08 3.31 -3.83
CA ALA A 141 3.83 3.09 -3.10
C ALA A 141 3.35 1.66 -3.31
N PHE A 142 2.95 1.03 -2.21
CA PHE A 142 2.27 -0.24 -2.27
C PHE A 142 0.78 -0.05 -2.55
N GLY A 143 0.22 -0.96 -3.35
CA GLY A 143 -1.20 -0.96 -3.66
C GLY A 143 -2.04 -1.58 -2.54
N ASP A 144 -3.27 -1.12 -2.45
CA ASP A 144 -4.31 -1.56 -1.52
C ASP A 144 -5.56 -2.01 -2.31
N ASP A 145 -6.62 -2.39 -1.61
CA ASP A 145 -7.89 -2.78 -2.23
C ASP A 145 -8.48 -1.64 -3.08
N ILE A 146 -8.27 -0.37 -2.68
CA ILE A 146 -8.68 0.81 -3.47
C ILE A 146 -8.02 0.78 -4.86
N ALA A 147 -6.71 0.50 -4.91
CA ALA A 147 -5.98 0.36 -6.16
C ALA A 147 -6.47 -0.82 -7.00
N ILE A 148 -6.81 -1.95 -6.37
CA ILE A 148 -7.33 -3.14 -7.05
C ILE A 148 -8.73 -2.88 -7.62
N GLU A 149 -9.62 -2.22 -6.91
CA GLU A 149 -10.95 -1.82 -7.41
C GLU A 149 -10.84 -0.85 -8.60
N CYS A 150 -9.90 0.09 -8.53
CA CYS A 150 -9.60 0.97 -9.65
C CYS A 150 -9.13 0.18 -10.87
N LEU A 151 -8.27 -0.82 -10.70
CA LEU A 151 -7.83 -1.70 -11.77
C LEU A 151 -8.98 -2.55 -12.33
N ALA A 152 -9.82 -3.12 -11.47
CA ALA A 152 -11.01 -3.87 -11.87
C ALA A 152 -11.90 -3.03 -12.80
N THR A 153 -12.18 -1.79 -12.40
CA THR A 153 -12.96 -0.83 -13.19
C THR A 153 -12.25 -0.41 -14.48
N GLU A 154 -10.95 -0.17 -14.43
CA GLU A 154 -10.16 0.26 -15.59
C GLU A 154 -10.07 -0.82 -16.68
N PHE A 155 -10.03 -2.11 -16.27
CA PHE A 155 -10.00 -3.24 -17.19
C PHE A 155 -11.37 -3.91 -17.39
N LYS A 156 -12.45 -3.36 -16.81
CA LYS A 156 -13.83 -3.86 -16.93
C LYS A 156 -13.94 -5.35 -16.61
N ARG A 157 -13.24 -5.79 -15.57
CA ARG A 157 -13.14 -7.19 -15.18
C ARG A 157 -13.15 -7.32 -13.67
N GLU A 158 -13.73 -8.41 -13.18
CA GLU A 158 -13.61 -8.75 -11.76
C GLU A 158 -12.19 -9.23 -11.46
N ILE A 159 -11.65 -8.75 -10.34
CA ILE A 159 -10.35 -9.19 -9.81
C ILE A 159 -10.62 -9.88 -8.47
N PHE A 160 -10.19 -11.12 -8.34
CA PHE A 160 -10.29 -11.90 -7.12
C PHE A 160 -8.91 -11.97 -6.48
N VAL A 161 -8.80 -11.44 -5.26
CA VAL A 161 -7.60 -11.64 -4.44
C VAL A 161 -7.81 -12.91 -3.62
N VAL A 162 -6.88 -13.84 -3.76
CA VAL A 162 -6.85 -15.10 -3.04
C VAL A 162 -5.74 -15.01 -2.00
N GLN A 163 -6.10 -15.11 -0.73
CA GLN A 163 -5.16 -15.14 0.37
C GLN A 163 -5.18 -16.54 0.99
N ALA A 164 -4.01 -17.15 1.15
CA ALA A 164 -3.87 -18.40 1.89
C ALA A 164 -2.99 -18.14 3.11
N HIS A 165 -3.53 -18.36 4.30
CA HIS A 165 -2.73 -18.30 5.51
C HIS A 165 -2.07 -19.67 5.75
N GLY A 166 -0.74 -19.67 5.82
CA GLY A 166 0.07 -20.82 6.18
C GLY A 166 1.15 -20.39 7.17
N SER A 167 0.97 -20.80 8.43
CA SER A 167 1.95 -20.80 9.53
C SER A 167 2.68 -19.49 9.90
N ASP A 168 1.97 -18.37 10.06
CA ASP A 168 2.46 -17.22 10.86
C ASP A 168 1.43 -16.67 11.87
N ALA A 169 0.32 -17.38 12.09
CA ALA A 169 -0.55 -17.16 13.24
C ALA A 169 -1.07 -18.50 13.73
N MET A 170 -0.60 -18.90 14.90
CA MET A 170 -0.97 -20.10 15.67
C MET A 170 -2.45 -20.45 15.54
N VAL A 171 -2.81 -21.55 14.86
CA VAL A 171 -3.77 -22.61 15.25
C VAL A 171 -3.62 -23.74 14.22
N ASP A 172 -3.71 -25.01 14.66
CA ASP A 172 -3.82 -26.25 13.88
C ASP A 172 -5.05 -26.29 12.92
N GLU A 173 -5.33 -25.23 12.16
CA GLU A 173 -6.47 -25.15 11.26
C GLU A 173 -6.04 -25.36 9.80
N GLU A 174 -6.78 -26.21 9.10
CA GLU A 174 -6.64 -26.50 7.68
C GLU A 174 -6.51 -25.20 6.88
N ASN A 175 -5.46 -25.10 6.04
CA ASN A 175 -5.18 -23.98 5.12
C ASN A 175 -6.43 -23.15 4.74
N CYS A 176 -6.69 -22.07 5.48
CA CYS A 176 -7.82 -21.18 5.20
C CYS A 176 -7.51 -20.35 3.95
N VAL A 177 -8.32 -20.53 2.91
CA VAL A 177 -8.26 -19.76 1.67
C VAL A 177 -9.39 -18.73 1.68
N PHE A 178 -9.04 -17.46 1.64
CA PHE A 178 -9.98 -16.34 1.54
C PHE A 178 -10.02 -15.81 0.13
N PHE A 179 -11.22 -15.41 -0.31
CA PHE A 179 -11.47 -14.80 -1.61
C PHE A 179 -12.06 -13.41 -1.41
N PHE A 180 -11.36 -12.38 -1.86
CA PHE A 180 -11.81 -10.99 -1.81
C PHE A 180 -12.17 -10.52 -3.23
N PRO A 181 -13.47 -10.47 -3.57
CA PRO A 181 -13.92 -10.06 -4.89
C PRO A 181 -13.89 -8.53 -5.02
N HIS A 182 -13.20 -8.05 -6.05
CA HIS A 182 -13.14 -6.63 -6.43
C HIS A 182 -13.90 -6.45 -7.73
N ARG A 183 -15.09 -5.84 -7.62
CA ARG A 183 -16.02 -5.69 -8.74
C ARG A 183 -15.85 -4.33 -9.43
N PRO A 184 -15.82 -4.25 -10.77
CA PRO A 184 -15.76 -2.97 -11.45
C PRO A 184 -17.03 -2.14 -11.21
N LYS A 185 -16.89 -0.81 -11.17
CA LYS A 185 -18.00 0.15 -11.12
C LYS A 185 -18.72 0.33 -12.47
N CYS A 186 -18.52 -0.61 -13.40
CA CYS A 186 -19.10 -0.61 -14.75
C CYS A 186 -19.48 -2.02 -15.17
N GLU A 187 -20.04 -2.17 -16.38
CA GLU A 187 -20.34 -3.49 -16.93
C GLU A 187 -19.08 -4.35 -17.09
N ILE A 188 -19.17 -5.61 -16.69
CA ILE A 188 -18.09 -6.58 -16.80
C ILE A 188 -18.04 -7.05 -18.26
N CYS A 189 -16.93 -6.76 -18.95
CA CYS A 189 -16.76 -7.08 -20.37
C CYS A 189 -15.65 -8.11 -20.63
N GLU A 190 -14.83 -8.41 -19.62
CA GLU A 190 -13.63 -9.21 -19.74
C GLU A 190 -13.64 -10.39 -18.74
N PRO A 191 -12.92 -11.49 -19.02
CA PRO A 191 -12.84 -12.64 -18.11
C PRO A 191 -12.30 -12.24 -16.74
N HIS A 192 -12.56 -13.03 -15.70
CA HIS A 192 -12.08 -12.74 -14.35
C HIS A 192 -10.55 -12.84 -14.26
N PHE A 193 -9.96 -12.16 -13.28
CA PHE A 193 -8.52 -12.21 -13.01
C PHE A 193 -8.27 -12.59 -11.55
N PHE A 194 -7.32 -13.49 -11.31
CA PHE A 194 -7.01 -13.97 -9.96
C PHE A 194 -5.61 -13.52 -9.56
N LEU A 195 -5.50 -12.91 -8.40
CA LEU A 195 -4.24 -12.53 -7.75
C LEU A 195 -4.07 -13.39 -6.50
N PHE A 196 -2.89 -13.96 -6.31
CA PHE A 196 -2.48 -14.56 -5.06
C PHE A 196 -1.77 -13.51 -4.22
N MET A 197 -2.30 -13.25 -3.03
CA MET A 197 -1.69 -12.39 -2.03
C MET A 197 -0.84 -13.27 -1.11
N LYS A 198 0.48 -13.20 -1.28
CA LYS A 198 1.43 -13.81 -0.36
C LYS A 198 1.52 -12.92 0.87
N GLY A 199 1.03 -13.40 2.02
CA GLY A 199 1.34 -12.78 3.30
C GLY A 199 2.85 -12.80 3.49
N THR A 200 3.47 -11.63 3.55
CA THR A 200 4.94 -11.49 3.61
C THR A 200 5.49 -11.60 5.02
N GLY A 201 4.67 -12.00 6.01
CA GLY A 201 4.99 -11.85 7.44
C GLY A 201 5.14 -10.37 7.85
N TRP A 202 4.93 -9.43 6.92
CA TRP A 202 5.02 -8.00 7.12
C TRP A 202 3.66 -7.48 7.55
N CYS A 203 3.53 -7.25 8.85
CA CYS A 203 2.29 -6.84 9.48
C CYS A 203 2.28 -5.30 9.62
N GLY A 204 1.88 -4.61 8.56
CA GLY A 204 1.81 -3.16 8.54
C GLY A 204 1.31 -2.69 7.18
N ALA A 205 0.09 -2.13 7.16
CA ALA A 205 -0.60 -1.47 6.05
C ALA A 205 0.08 -1.58 4.66
N GLY A 206 -0.26 -2.64 3.91
CA GLY A 206 -0.17 -2.62 2.45
C GLY A 206 1.07 -3.22 1.80
N ALA A 207 1.98 -3.91 2.49
CA ALA A 207 3.17 -4.50 1.85
C ALA A 207 2.98 -5.90 1.24
N ASP A 208 1.74 -6.31 0.99
CA ASP A 208 1.45 -7.66 0.48
C ASP A 208 1.93 -7.84 -0.96
N HIS A 209 2.51 -9.01 -1.21
CA HIS A 209 3.01 -9.33 -2.54
C HIS A 209 1.93 -10.03 -3.35
N TYR A 210 1.53 -9.42 -4.47
CA TYR A 210 0.53 -9.97 -5.38
C TYR A 210 1.17 -10.63 -6.59
N GLU A 211 0.80 -11.89 -6.86
CA GLU A 211 1.21 -12.63 -8.05
C GLU A 211 -0.01 -13.10 -8.84
N PRO A 212 0.01 -13.11 -10.18
CA PRO A 212 -1.08 -13.66 -10.96
C PRO A 212 -1.24 -15.16 -10.71
N LEU A 213 -2.45 -15.60 -10.39
CA LEU A 213 -2.79 -17.02 -10.34
C LEU A 213 -3.08 -17.54 -11.73
N ILE A 214 -2.32 -18.56 -12.14
CA ILE A 214 -2.48 -19.22 -13.42
C ILE A 214 -2.96 -20.65 -13.15
N ALA A 215 -4.22 -20.91 -13.49
CA ALA A 215 -4.75 -22.27 -13.46
C ALA A 215 -4.10 -23.13 -14.54
N SER A 216 -3.71 -24.34 -14.17
CA SER A 216 -3.20 -25.36 -15.09
C SER A 216 -4.12 -26.57 -15.04
N PRO A 217 -4.43 -27.23 -16.17
CA PRO A 217 -5.19 -28.47 -16.15
C PRO A 217 -4.48 -29.52 -15.29
N SER A 218 -5.15 -30.00 -14.26
CA SER A 218 -4.62 -31.11 -13.46
C SER A 218 -4.84 -32.43 -14.20
N ALA A 219 -3.86 -33.32 -14.15
CA ALA A 219 -4.05 -34.68 -14.64
C ALA A 219 -5.08 -35.38 -13.75
N TYR A 220 -6.01 -36.13 -14.36
CA TYR A 220 -7.10 -36.87 -13.69
C TYR A 220 -6.65 -37.83 -12.56
N VAL A 221 -5.35 -38.05 -12.39
CA VAL A 221 -4.72 -38.99 -11.45
C VAL A 221 -3.98 -38.26 -10.32
N SER A 222 -3.99 -36.92 -10.27
CA SER A 222 -3.28 -36.18 -9.22
C SER A 222 -3.92 -36.42 -7.85
N GLN A 223 -3.11 -36.81 -6.87
CA GLN A 223 -3.49 -36.87 -5.45
C GLN A 223 -3.43 -35.49 -4.76
N GLU A 224 -3.07 -34.44 -5.48
CA GLU A 224 -3.02 -33.09 -4.93
C GLU A 224 -4.43 -32.57 -4.64
N ARG A 225 -4.58 -31.84 -3.53
CA ARG A 225 -5.82 -31.10 -3.23
C ARG A 225 -5.94 -29.96 -4.26
N VAL A 226 -6.69 -30.19 -5.33
CA VAL A 226 -7.00 -29.17 -6.34
C VAL A 226 -8.21 -28.35 -5.91
N ALA A 227 -8.10 -27.02 -6.01
CA ALA A 227 -9.26 -26.14 -5.95
C ALA A 227 -10.01 -26.23 -7.29
N LEU A 228 -11.28 -26.63 -7.25
CA LEU A 228 -12.16 -26.62 -8.41
C LEU A 228 -12.80 -25.23 -8.51
N VAL A 229 -12.42 -24.45 -9.53
CA VAL A 229 -13.12 -23.21 -9.88
C VAL A 229 -14.16 -23.58 -10.94
N LEU A 230 -15.44 -23.57 -10.57
CA LEU A 230 -16.58 -23.87 -11.45
C LEU A 230 -17.03 -22.62 -12.21
#